data_AF-A0A081NC61-F1
#
_entry.id   AF-A0A081NC61-F1
#
_cell.length_a   1.000
_cell.length_b   1.000
_cell.length_c   1.000
_cell.angle_alpha   90.00
_cell.angle_beta   90.00
_cell.angle_gamma   90.00
#
_symmetry.space_group_name_H-M   'P 1'
#
loop_
_entity.id
_entity.type
_entity.pdbx_description
1 polymer ?
#
loop_
_entity_poly.entity_id
_entity_poly.type
_entity_poly.pdbx_seq_one_letter_code
_entity_poly.pdbx_strand_id
1 'polypeptide(L)'
;MTRFVNTFGGYLRAKYGEKVHKISVNASFTCPNRDGTKGIGGCTFCNNASFSPDTTNAGDITARIQSAKDKVPKRTGAGKFIAYFQSYRNTYTNSVF
;
A
#
# COMPACT_ATOMS: atom_id res chain seq x y z
N MET A 1 24.50 8.52 8.63
CA MET A 1 24.30 9.09 7.27
C MET A 1 23.01 9.89 7.06
N THR A 2 22.13 10.06 8.07
CA THR A 2 20.83 10.76 7.91
C THR A 2 20.81 12.21 8.41
N ARG A 3 21.93 12.73 8.93
CA ARG A 3 22.01 14.06 9.59
C ARG A 3 21.59 15.24 8.69
N PHE A 4 21.61 15.07 7.36
CA PHE A 4 21.24 16.09 6.38
C PHE A 4 20.06 15.71 5.48
N VAL A 5 19.41 14.56 5.73
CA VAL A 5 18.31 14.09 4.88
C VAL A 5 17.00 14.17 5.67
N ASN A 6 16.10 15.04 5.21
CA ASN A 6 14.74 15.13 5.72
C ASN A 6 13.92 13.94 5.22
N THR A 7 14.04 12.81 5.92
CA THR A 7 13.23 11.64 5.61
C THR A 7 11.77 11.90 5.97
N PHE A 8 10.85 11.40 5.15
CA PHE A 8 9.42 11.51 5.42
C PHE A 8 9.05 10.90 6.78
N GLY A 9 9.66 9.77 7.15
CA GLY A 9 9.46 9.15 8.47
C GLY A 9 9.93 10.06 9.63
N GLY A 10 11.06 10.74 9.46
CA GLY A 10 11.56 11.72 10.44
C GLY A 10 10.62 12.92 10.59
N TYR A 11 10.16 13.48 9.46
CA TYR A 11 9.16 14.55 9.45
C TYR A 11 7.87 14.13 10.16
N LEU A 12 7.33 12.95 9.85
CA LEU A 12 6.11 12.44 10.47
C LEU A 12 6.28 12.23 11.98
N ARG A 13 7.42 11.71 12.43
CA ARG A 13 7.70 11.55 13.86
C ARG A 13 7.76 12.92 14.57
N ALA A 14 8.38 13.92 13.95
CA ALA A 14 8.42 15.28 14.50
C ALA A 14 7.02 15.91 14.57
N LYS A 15 6.20 15.71 13.53
CA LYS A 15 4.84 16.27 13.46
C LYS A 15 3.84 15.61 14.42
N TYR A 16 3.92 14.29 14.58
CA TYR A 16 2.90 13.51 15.30
C TYR A 16 3.36 12.98 16.66
N GLY A 17 4.64 13.12 17.01
CA GLY A 17 5.21 12.60 18.28
C GLY A 17 5.36 11.08 18.33
N GLU A 18 4.90 10.36 17.31
CA GLU A 18 4.89 8.91 17.26
C GLU A 18 5.32 8.39 15.89
N LYS A 19 5.72 7.11 15.84
CA LYS A 19 6.11 6.47 14.58
C LYS A 19 4.86 6.21 13.74
N VAL A 20 4.92 6.65 12.48
CA VAL A 20 3.87 6.41 11.48
C VAL A 20 4.32 5.30 10.53
N HIS A 21 3.47 4.31 10.26
CA HIS A 21 3.78 3.22 9.33
C HIS A 21 2.79 3.14 8.16
N LYS A 22 3.26 2.73 6.98
CA LYS A 22 2.40 2.49 5.82
C LYS A 22 1.73 1.13 5.97
N ILE A 23 0.41 1.08 5.83
CA ILE A 23 -0.33 -0.18 5.71
C ILE A 23 -0.68 -0.35 4.23
N SER A 24 -0.21 -1.44 3.63
CA SER A 24 -0.53 -1.78 2.25
C SER A 24 -1.99 -2.19 2.12
N VAL A 25 -2.72 -1.47 1.26
CA VAL A 25 -4.15 -1.67 1.00
C VAL A 25 -4.29 -2.14 -0.45
N ASN A 26 -4.94 -3.29 -0.64
CA ASN A 26 -5.37 -3.74 -1.95
C ASN A 26 -6.89 -3.55 -2.04
N ALA A 27 -7.31 -2.57 -2.82
CA ALA A 27 -8.71 -2.19 -3.04
C ALA A 27 -9.29 -2.78 -4.35
N SER A 28 -8.67 -3.83 -4.90
CA SER A 28 -9.15 -4.52 -6.11
C SER A 28 -9.30 -3.63 -7.35
N PHE A 29 -8.54 -2.54 -7.41
CA PHE A 29 -8.43 -1.67 -8.58
C PHE A 29 -7.85 -2.43 -9.80
N THR A 30 -8.03 -1.86 -11.00
CA THR A 30 -7.45 -2.30 -12.28
C THR A 30 -6.49 -1.26 -12.91
N CYS A 31 -5.73 -1.68 -13.93
CA CYS A 31 -4.81 -0.86 -14.71
C CYS A 31 -5.06 -1.07 -16.21
N PRO A 32 -5.16 0.02 -17.01
CA PRO A 32 -5.56 -0.06 -18.41
C PRO A 32 -4.53 -0.74 -19.32
N ASN A 33 -3.26 -0.74 -18.89
CA ASN A 33 -2.18 -1.45 -19.58
C ASN A 33 -2.21 -2.95 -19.32
N ARG A 34 -2.92 -3.40 -18.27
CA ARG A 34 -3.04 -4.80 -17.88
C ARG A 34 -4.39 -5.41 -18.25
N ASP A 35 -5.46 -4.62 -18.25
CA ASP A 35 -6.80 -5.09 -18.63
C ASP A 35 -7.09 -4.99 -20.14
N GLY A 36 -6.16 -4.48 -20.93
CA GLY A 36 -6.27 -4.45 -22.38
C GLY A 36 -6.85 -3.16 -22.95
N THR A 37 -7.39 -2.26 -22.12
CA THR A 37 -8.11 -1.06 -22.61
C THR A 37 -7.19 0.01 -23.21
N LYS A 38 -5.94 0.10 -22.77
CA LYS A 38 -4.92 1.04 -23.32
C LYS A 38 -3.57 0.38 -23.63
N GLY A 39 -3.39 -0.89 -23.31
CA GLY A 39 -2.15 -1.63 -23.60
C GLY A 39 -2.32 -3.12 -23.33
N ILE A 40 -1.38 -3.93 -23.86
CA ILE A 40 -1.41 -5.39 -23.77
C ILE A 40 -0.18 -5.88 -23.01
N GLY A 41 -0.35 -6.82 -22.08
CA GLY A 41 0.75 -7.48 -21.35
C GLY A 41 1.27 -6.74 -20.12
N GLY A 42 0.82 -5.51 -19.84
CA GLY A 42 1.31 -4.69 -18.74
C GLY A 42 2.61 -3.94 -19.04
N CYS A 43 3.09 -3.14 -18.10
CA CYS A 43 4.36 -2.41 -18.27
C CYS A 43 5.56 -3.35 -18.06
N THR A 44 6.62 -3.20 -18.85
CA THR A 44 7.86 -3.99 -18.73
C THR A 44 8.53 -3.88 -17.36
N PHE A 45 8.36 -2.74 -16.68
CA PHE A 45 8.85 -2.50 -15.32
C PHE A 45 7.87 -2.93 -14.22
N CYS A 46 6.65 -3.36 -14.57
CA CYS A 46 5.62 -3.74 -13.62
C CYS A 46 5.83 -5.18 -13.15
N ASN A 47 6.61 -5.36 -12.08
CA ASN A 47 6.79 -6.65 -11.43
C ASN A 47 5.80 -6.80 -10.26
N ASN A 48 4.74 -7.57 -10.44
CA ASN A 48 3.70 -7.76 -9.42
C ASN A 48 4.09 -8.80 -8.35
N ALA A 49 4.84 -9.83 -8.74
CA ALA A 49 5.19 -10.97 -7.88
C ALA A 49 6.12 -10.58 -6.72
N SER A 50 6.99 -9.59 -6.91
CA SER A 50 7.97 -9.19 -5.89
C SER A 50 7.42 -8.27 -4.79
N PHE A 51 6.20 -7.76 -4.93
CA PHE A 51 5.71 -6.68 -4.07
C PHE A 51 4.30 -6.90 -3.51
N SER A 52 3.54 -7.83 -4.07
CA SER A 52 2.27 -8.29 -3.52
C SER A 52 2.25 -9.81 -3.59
N PRO A 53 2.46 -10.51 -2.47
CA PRO A 53 2.16 -11.94 -2.41
C PRO A 53 0.72 -12.13 -2.89
N ASP A 54 0.48 -13.14 -3.72
CA ASP A 54 -0.82 -13.50 -4.32
C ASP A 54 -1.97 -13.77 -3.31
N THR A 55 -1.77 -13.49 -2.02
CA THR A 55 -2.69 -13.75 -0.93
C THR A 55 -3.78 -12.69 -0.75
N THR A 56 -3.90 -11.71 -1.66
CA THR A 56 -4.99 -10.73 -1.59
C THR A 56 -6.19 -11.17 -2.41
N ASN A 57 -6.79 -12.26 -1.94
CA ASN A 57 -8.19 -12.58 -2.22
C ASN A 57 -9.07 -11.36 -1.91
N ALA A 58 -10.14 -11.21 -2.70
CA ALA A 58 -11.17 -10.18 -2.63
C ALA A 58 -12.01 -10.26 -1.34
N GLY A 59 -11.37 -10.21 -0.17
CA GLY A 59 -12.03 -10.13 1.12
C GLY A 59 -12.25 -8.68 1.58
N ASP A 60 -12.95 -8.50 2.70
CA ASP A 60 -13.23 -7.20 3.29
C ASP A 60 -11.94 -6.41 3.59
N ILE A 61 -11.83 -5.25 2.95
CA ILE A 61 -10.73 -4.32 3.10
C ILE A 61 -10.61 -3.81 4.54
N THR A 62 -11.75 -3.66 5.23
CA THR A 62 -11.82 -3.17 6.60
C THR A 62 -11.21 -4.17 7.56
N ALA A 63 -11.62 -5.45 7.48
CA ALA A 63 -11.04 -6.54 8.26
C ALA A 63 -9.52 -6.65 8.08
N ARG A 64 -9.03 -6.46 6.85
CA ARG A 64 -7.58 -6.49 6.56
C ARG A 64 -6.84 -5.29 7.13
N ILE A 65 -7.39 -4.09 7.02
CA ILE A 65 -6.83 -2.88 7.64
C ILE A 65 -6.80 -3.05 9.16
N GLN A 66 -7.86 -3.61 9.75
CA GLN A 66 -7.90 -3.85 11.19
C GLN A 66 -6.83 -4.87 11.61
N SER A 67 -6.72 -6.00 10.91
CA SER A 67 -5.67 -6.99 11.18
C SER A 67 -4.25 -6.39 11.06
N ALA A 68 -4.04 -5.48 10.10
CA ALA A 68 -2.77 -4.78 9.96
C ALA A 68 -2.53 -3.81 11.13
N LYS A 69 -3.54 -3.05 11.56
CA LYS A 69 -3.46 -2.17 12.74
C LYS A 69 -3.13 -2.94 14.02
N ASP A 70 -3.53 -4.21 14.13
CA ASP A 70 -3.21 -5.03 15.31
C ASP A 70 -1.78 -5.62 15.26
N LYS A 71 -1.28 -5.95 14.06
CA LYS A 71 0.01 -6.64 13.86
C LYS A 71 1.19 -5.69 13.67
N VAL A 72 1.00 -4.58 12.97
CA VAL A 72 2.07 -3.64 12.60
C VAL A 72 2.69 -2.95 13.82
N PRO A 73 1.93 -2.47 14.82
CA PRO A 73 2.52 -1.88 16.03
C PRO A 73 3.44 -2.84 16.77
N LYS A 74 3.03 -4.12 16.89
CA LYS A 74 3.82 -5.16 17.57
C LYS A 74 5.19 -5.38 16.92
N ARG A 75 5.28 -5.21 15.59
CA ARG A 75 6.52 -5.39 14.82
C ARG A 75 7.34 -4.13 14.67
N THR A 76 6.71 -2.96 14.67
CA THR A 76 7.34 -1.71 14.24
C THR A 76 7.36 -0.61 15.29
N GLY A 77 6.53 -0.70 16.34
CA GLY A 77 6.31 0.35 17.33
C GLY A 77 5.54 1.56 16.79
N ALA A 78 4.83 1.42 15.66
CA ALA A 78 4.02 2.51 15.11
C ALA A 78 2.68 2.64 15.83
N GLY A 79 2.28 3.86 16.17
CA GLY A 79 0.96 4.18 16.74
C GLY A 79 0.01 4.88 15.75
N LYS A 80 0.54 5.36 14.62
CA LYS A 80 -0.23 5.93 13.51
C LYS A 80 0.05 5.23 12.20
N PHE A 81 -0.90 5.34 11.27
CA PHE A 81 -0.85 4.64 10.00
C PHE A 81 -1.22 5.52 8.82
N ILE A 82 -0.61 5.24 7.67
CA ILE A 82 -0.99 5.78 6.37
C ILE A 82 -1.48 4.61 5.51
N ALA A 83 -2.69 4.71 4.99
CA ALA A 83 -3.16 3.76 3.98
C ALA A 83 -2.35 3.96 2.68
N TYR A 84 -1.79 2.89 2.15
CA TYR A 84 -0.94 2.93 0.96
C TYR A 84 -1.43 1.91 -0.07
N PHE A 85 -1.99 2.40 -1.18
CA PHE A 85 -2.47 1.56 -2.27
C PHE A 85 -1.29 1.04 -3.11
N GLN A 86 -0.74 -0.09 -2.69
CA GLN A 86 0.43 -0.71 -3.31
C GLN A 86 0.07 -1.78 -4.35
N SER A 87 -1.19 -1.91 -4.75
CA SER A 87 -1.55 -2.85 -5.82
C SER A 87 -1.07 -2.30 -7.17
N TYR A 88 -0.41 -3.14 -7.97
CA TYR A 88 0.06 -2.88 -9.35
C TYR A 88 -1.08 -2.71 -10.37
N ARG A 89 -2.24 -2.35 -9.86
CA ARG A 89 -3.50 -2.19 -10.54
C ARG A 89 -4.26 -0.99 -9.97
N ASN A 90 -3.61 0.00 -9.36
CA ASN A 90 -4.28 1.07 -8.62
C ASN A 90 -4.78 2.25 -9.47
N THR A 91 -5.08 2.06 -10.75
CA THR A 91 -5.41 3.17 -11.65
C THR A 91 -6.87 3.58 -11.56
N TYR A 92 -7.80 2.63 -11.64
CA TYR A 92 -9.24 2.89 -11.48
C TYR A 92 -9.97 1.64 -11.02
N THR A 93 -11.27 1.80 -10.73
CA THR A 93 -12.19 0.70 -10.48
C THR A 93 -13.40 0.85 -11.40
N ASN A 94 -13.95 -0.29 -11.84
CA ASN A 94 -15.21 -0.33 -12.58
C ASN A 94 -16.40 -0.68 -11.65
N SER A 95 -16.14 -0.90 -10.37
CA SER A 95 -17.15 -1.27 -9.38
C SER A 95 -17.09 -0.29 -8.21
N VAL A 96 -18.25 0.23 -7.84
CA VAL A 96 -18.47 1.04 -6.63
C VAL A 96 -18.60 0.07 -5.46
N PHE A 97 -17.87 0.34 -4.37
CA PHE A 97 -17.89 -0.45 -3.13
C PHE A 97 -19.25 -0.38 -2.44
#